data_AF-A0A849ECV7-F1
#
_entry.id   AF-A0A849ECV7-F1
#
_cell.length_a   1.000
_cell.length_b   1.000
_cell.length_c   1.000
_cell.angle_alpha   90.00
_cell.angle_beta   90.00
_cell.angle_gamma   90.00
#
_symmetry.space_group_name_H-M   'P 1'
#
loop_
_entity.id
_entity.type
_entity.pdbx_description
1 polymer ?
#
loop_
_entity_poly.entity_id
_entity_poly.type
_entity_poly.pdbx_seq_one_letter_code
_entity_poly.pdbx_strand_id
1 'polypeptide(L)'
;MKSFVIAIFATVVLGSGVSAQDMTGSQMFRQNWTSAETASDGLGPIFNEASCHACHWFGGGARVRIRPDGEVAGAGVLLRHTFVDGKGDPHYGVQLQNKAVDGVEPEGVADLTALQAGDGLTRFLASVRFASGPGRTAGITMSLRAAPALDSTALVARVSAAAIINGADSQDKNDDGISGRVHLLQVPGEKPKIGRFNWKATAARVEDQVANALWFDMGLTSPAHPAPQGECPSRQYDCLEASGNQPPDLAVDFDETRIATLSDHVRSLAVPPTIPE
;
A
#
# COMPACT_ATOMS: atom_id res chain seq x y z
N MET A 1 20.43 58.74 -27.24
CA MET A 1 20.62 57.30 -27.52
C MET A 1 20.41 56.54 -26.22
N LYS A 2 19.29 55.83 -26.08
CA LYS A 2 19.00 55.01 -24.88
C LYS A 2 19.39 53.56 -25.20
N SER A 3 20.42 53.06 -24.53
CA SER A 3 20.90 51.69 -24.68
C SER A 3 19.89 50.72 -24.09
N PHE A 4 19.33 49.84 -24.93
CA PHE A 4 18.55 48.69 -24.48
C PHE A 4 19.51 47.54 -24.18
N VAL A 5 19.51 47.08 -22.93
CA VAL A 5 20.19 45.84 -22.53
C VAL A 5 19.18 44.71 -22.70
N ILE A 6 19.41 43.86 -23.69
CA ILE A 6 18.63 42.63 -23.89
C ILE A 6 19.25 41.57 -22.99
N ALA A 7 18.58 41.26 -21.87
CA ALA A 7 18.92 40.10 -21.04
C ALA A 7 18.32 38.85 -21.68
N ILE A 8 19.18 38.01 -22.27
CA ILE A 8 18.81 36.68 -22.74
C ILE A 8 18.75 35.77 -21.51
N PHE A 9 17.54 35.46 -21.04
CA PHE A 9 17.34 34.38 -20.10
C PHE A 9 17.43 33.06 -20.87
N ALA A 10 18.57 32.38 -20.76
CA ALA A 10 18.67 30.98 -21.16
C ALA A 10 17.88 30.15 -20.14
N THR A 11 16.70 29.70 -20.53
CA THR A 11 15.95 28.68 -19.78
C THR A 11 16.77 27.40 -19.82
N VAL A 12 17.45 27.08 -18.74
CA VAL A 12 18.04 25.75 -18.55
C VAL A 12 16.86 24.80 -18.32
N VAL A 13 16.46 24.10 -19.38
CA VAL A 13 15.63 22.91 -19.24
C VAL A 13 16.54 21.86 -18.60
N LEU A 14 16.41 21.69 -17.27
CA LEU A 14 16.99 20.54 -16.56
C LEU A 14 16.16 19.30 -16.95
N GLY A 15 16.35 18.83 -18.18
CA GLY A 15 15.91 17.52 -18.62
C GLY A 15 16.90 16.49 -18.11
N SER A 16 16.67 15.99 -16.90
CA SER A 16 17.26 14.74 -16.43
C SER A 16 16.40 14.17 -15.31
N GLY A 17 15.20 13.73 -15.69
CA GLY A 17 14.56 12.66 -14.93
C GLY A 17 15.53 11.48 -14.93
N VAL A 18 15.99 11.09 -13.75
CA VAL A 18 16.59 9.76 -13.56
C VAL A 18 15.58 8.79 -14.15
N SER A 19 15.94 8.05 -15.20
CA SER A 19 15.11 6.95 -15.68
C SER A 19 14.77 6.08 -14.46
N ALA A 20 13.51 5.68 -14.28
CA ALA A 20 13.12 4.86 -13.14
C ALA A 20 13.95 3.56 -13.01
N GLN A 21 14.70 3.17 -14.06
CA GLN A 21 15.67 2.06 -14.03
C GLN A 21 16.92 2.34 -13.17
N ASP A 22 17.31 3.60 -12.96
CA ASP A 22 18.55 3.95 -12.24
C ASP A 22 18.31 4.35 -10.78
N MET A 23 17.06 4.26 -10.30
CA MET A 23 16.71 4.65 -8.94
C MET A 23 17.19 3.61 -7.93
N THR A 24 17.78 4.08 -6.83
CA THR A 24 17.98 3.24 -5.64
C THR A 24 16.64 2.92 -4.98
N GLY A 25 16.57 1.84 -4.20
CA GLY A 25 15.35 1.46 -3.49
C GLY A 25 14.84 2.56 -2.54
N SER A 26 15.75 3.34 -1.95
CA SER A 26 15.37 4.48 -1.10
C SER A 26 14.79 5.66 -1.89
N GLN A 27 15.26 5.88 -3.11
CA GLN A 27 14.65 6.86 -4.01
C GLN A 27 13.26 6.37 -4.45
N MET A 28 13.12 5.11 -4.87
CA MET A 28 11.81 4.52 -5.22
C MET A 28 10.80 4.63 -4.08
N PHE A 29 11.23 4.36 -2.84
CA PHE A 29 10.38 4.42 -1.65
C PHE A 29 9.81 5.83 -1.36
N ARG A 30 10.59 6.87 -1.65
CA ARG A 30 10.19 8.28 -1.48
C ARG A 30 9.59 8.90 -2.73
N GLN A 31 9.67 8.22 -3.86
CA GLN A 31 9.17 8.75 -5.12
C GLN A 31 7.67 8.98 -5.00
N ASN A 32 7.27 10.21 -5.26
CA ASN A 32 5.88 10.54 -5.46
C ASN A 32 5.54 10.25 -6.92
N TRP A 33 4.85 9.15 -7.16
CA TRP A 33 4.42 8.74 -8.49
C TRP A 33 3.27 9.64 -8.88
N THR A 34 3.39 10.34 -10.01
CA THR A 34 2.35 11.26 -10.47
C THR A 34 1.30 10.50 -11.27
N SER A 35 0.06 10.99 -11.23
CA SER A 35 -0.91 10.67 -12.28
C SER A 35 -0.40 11.33 -13.58
N ALA A 36 0.31 10.57 -14.41
CA ALA A 36 0.42 10.96 -15.81
C ALA A 36 -0.98 10.91 -16.43
N GLU A 37 -1.18 11.56 -17.59
CA GLU A 37 -2.47 11.56 -18.29
C GLU A 37 -2.97 10.13 -18.65
N THR A 38 -2.09 9.13 -18.54
CA THR A 38 -2.39 7.70 -18.66
C THR A 38 -1.75 6.88 -17.52
N ALA A 39 -2.40 5.79 -17.10
CA ALA A 39 -1.90 4.88 -16.05
C ALA A 39 -0.56 4.18 -16.40
N SER A 40 -0.13 4.22 -17.66
CA SER A 40 1.11 3.61 -18.16
C SER A 40 2.40 4.32 -17.77
N ASP A 41 2.32 5.56 -17.26
CA ASP A 41 3.47 6.39 -16.91
C ASP A 41 3.46 6.84 -15.43
N GLY A 42 2.66 6.17 -14.58
CA GLY A 42 2.36 6.68 -13.26
C GLY A 42 1.53 5.74 -12.39
N LEU A 43 0.71 6.32 -11.51
CA LEU A 43 -0.23 5.57 -10.66
C LEU A 43 -1.31 4.88 -11.49
N GLY A 44 -1.88 3.79 -10.95
CA GLY A 44 -3.08 3.21 -11.54
C GLY A 44 -4.30 4.13 -11.41
N PRO A 45 -5.43 3.80 -12.07
CA PRO A 45 -6.58 4.71 -12.21
C PRO A 45 -7.19 5.15 -10.88
N ILE A 46 -7.16 4.24 -9.90
CA ILE A 46 -7.58 4.46 -8.52
C ILE A 46 -6.48 3.95 -7.59
N PHE A 47 -6.25 4.66 -6.49
CA PHE A 47 -5.16 4.38 -5.56
C PHE A 47 -5.45 4.96 -4.16
N ASN A 48 -4.66 4.57 -3.17
CA ASN A 48 -4.73 5.13 -1.82
C ASN A 48 -3.62 6.17 -1.58
N GLU A 49 -2.40 5.87 -2.01
CA GLU A 49 -1.26 6.78 -1.85
C GLU A 49 -0.32 6.76 -3.04
N ALA A 50 0.35 7.89 -3.22
CA ALA A 50 1.24 8.11 -4.35
C ALA A 50 2.71 7.76 -4.05
N SER A 51 3.02 7.27 -2.85
CA SER A 51 4.37 6.81 -2.48
C SER A 51 4.32 5.86 -1.28
N CYS A 52 5.31 4.96 -1.19
CA CYS A 52 5.45 4.10 -0.01
C CYS A 52 5.65 4.93 1.27
N HIS A 53 6.42 6.01 1.19
CA HIS A 53 6.71 6.92 2.30
C HIS A 53 5.46 7.63 2.86
N ALA A 54 4.44 7.89 2.04
CA ALA A 54 3.20 8.52 2.51
C ALA A 54 2.44 7.63 3.52
N CYS A 55 2.46 6.31 3.29
CA CYS A 55 1.91 5.32 4.23
C CYS A 55 2.90 4.95 5.35
N HIS A 56 4.18 4.80 5.00
CA HIS A 56 5.24 4.26 5.86
C HIS A 56 6.30 5.33 6.16
N TRP A 57 5.93 6.29 6.99
CA TRP A 57 6.75 7.49 7.24
C TRP A 57 8.15 7.14 7.75
N PHE A 58 9.19 7.46 6.97
CA PHE A 58 10.59 7.04 7.20
C PHE A 58 10.78 5.54 7.49
N GLY A 59 9.93 4.67 6.94
CA GLY A 59 9.98 3.23 7.21
C GLY A 59 9.26 2.81 8.50
N GLY A 60 8.67 3.76 9.22
CA GLY A 60 7.72 3.48 10.30
C GLY A 60 6.35 3.06 9.76
N GLY A 61 5.35 3.07 10.64
CA GLY A 61 3.96 2.74 10.29
C GLY A 61 3.12 3.98 9.96
N ALA A 62 1.81 3.76 9.89
CA ALA A 62 0.82 4.82 9.75
C ALA A 62 1.02 5.90 10.82
N ARG A 63 0.81 7.16 10.44
CA ARG A 63 0.87 8.29 11.38
C ARG A 63 -0.51 8.84 11.60
N VAL A 64 -1.12 8.37 12.68
CA VAL A 64 -2.45 8.78 13.12
C VAL A 64 -2.30 9.77 14.27
N ARG A 65 -2.96 10.93 14.16
CA ARG A 65 -3.04 11.96 15.19
C ARG A 65 -4.50 12.20 15.53
N ILE A 66 -4.80 12.24 16.81
CA ILE A 66 -6.15 12.55 17.31
C ILE A 66 -6.17 14.03 17.67
N ARG A 67 -7.05 14.80 17.05
CA ARG A 67 -7.27 16.20 17.36
C ARG A 67 -8.14 16.33 18.62
N PRO A 68 -8.13 17.49 19.30
CA PRO A 68 -8.91 17.70 20.53
C PRO A 68 -10.43 17.49 20.36
N ASP A 69 -10.96 17.67 19.16
CA ASP A 69 -12.36 17.44 18.80
C ASP A 69 -12.67 15.96 18.48
N GLY A 70 -11.68 15.07 18.60
CA GLY A 70 -11.81 13.63 18.31
C GLY A 70 -11.65 13.29 16.82
N GLU A 71 -11.45 14.27 15.94
CA GLU A 71 -11.12 14.02 14.55
C GLU A 71 -9.75 13.35 14.44
N VAL A 72 -9.66 12.35 13.57
CA VAL A 72 -8.43 11.60 13.36
C VAL A 72 -7.78 12.04 12.07
N ALA A 73 -6.66 12.73 12.19
CA ALA A 73 -5.86 13.21 11.08
C ALA A 73 -4.64 12.32 10.88
N GLY A 74 -4.37 11.89 9.66
CA GLY A 74 -3.22 11.03 9.40
C GLY A 74 -3.21 10.44 8.02
N ALA A 75 -2.08 9.82 7.68
CA ALA A 75 -1.88 9.08 6.44
C ALA A 75 -1.51 7.62 6.77
N GLY A 76 -1.66 6.75 5.78
CA GLY A 76 -1.35 5.32 5.92
C GLY A 76 -2.45 4.51 6.60
N VAL A 77 -3.71 4.93 6.51
CA VAL A 77 -4.85 4.10 6.91
C VAL A 77 -5.71 3.83 5.69
N LEU A 78 -6.17 2.59 5.55
CA LEU A 78 -7.04 2.16 4.45
C LEU A 78 -8.15 1.27 4.99
N LEU A 79 -9.21 1.10 4.19
CA LEU A 79 -10.30 0.19 4.47
C LEU A 79 -10.27 -0.99 3.52
N ARG A 80 -10.15 -2.19 4.08
CA ARG A 80 -10.39 -3.44 3.35
C ARG A 80 -11.84 -3.85 3.51
N HIS A 81 -12.48 -4.27 2.44
CA HIS A 81 -13.83 -4.82 2.49
C HIS A 81 -13.88 -6.22 1.89
N THR A 82 -14.46 -7.14 2.66
CA THR A 82 -14.54 -8.55 2.25
C THR A 82 -15.80 -9.18 2.80
N PHE A 83 -16.43 -10.03 2.00
CA PHE A 83 -17.44 -10.97 2.47
C PHE A 83 -16.80 -12.12 3.26
N VAL A 84 -17.64 -12.90 3.93
CA VAL A 84 -17.21 -14.09 4.69
C VAL A 84 -16.53 -15.14 3.80
N ASP A 85 -16.90 -15.21 2.52
CA ASP A 85 -16.29 -16.10 1.54
C ASP A 85 -14.97 -15.56 0.96
N GLY A 86 -14.49 -14.41 1.45
CA GLY A 86 -13.25 -13.77 1.04
C GLY A 86 -13.34 -12.90 -0.21
N LYS A 87 -14.51 -12.83 -0.88
CA LYS A 87 -14.69 -11.98 -2.05
C LYS A 87 -14.75 -10.50 -1.67
N GLY A 88 -14.28 -9.65 -2.57
CA GLY A 88 -14.44 -8.21 -2.49
C GLY A 88 -15.88 -7.75 -2.73
N ASP A 89 -16.11 -6.47 -2.49
CA ASP A 89 -17.28 -5.75 -2.93
C ASP A 89 -17.36 -5.76 -4.47
N PRO A 90 -18.50 -6.10 -5.07
CA PRO A 90 -18.61 -6.16 -6.52
C PRO A 90 -18.72 -4.77 -7.18
N HIS A 91 -18.77 -3.69 -6.40
CA HIS A 91 -18.71 -2.29 -6.87
C HIS A 91 -17.37 -1.61 -6.56
N TYR A 92 -16.65 -2.05 -5.52
CA TYR A 92 -15.47 -1.35 -4.98
C TYR A 92 -14.23 -2.27 -4.74
N GLY A 93 -14.22 -3.51 -5.25
CA GLY A 93 -13.05 -4.38 -5.15
C GLY A 93 -12.83 -4.93 -3.73
N VAL A 94 -11.59 -5.16 -3.29
CA VAL A 94 -11.28 -5.63 -1.92
C VAL A 94 -10.78 -4.53 -0.99
N GLN A 95 -10.50 -3.34 -1.52
CA GLN A 95 -9.97 -2.18 -0.81
C GLN A 95 -10.63 -0.91 -1.33
N LEU A 96 -11.13 -0.06 -0.42
CA LEU A 96 -11.67 1.25 -0.81
C LEU A 96 -10.53 2.15 -1.29
N GLN A 97 -10.60 2.60 -2.53
CA GLN A 97 -9.63 3.49 -3.17
C GLN A 97 -10.09 4.95 -3.07
N ASN A 98 -9.37 5.75 -2.27
CA ASN A 98 -9.79 7.11 -1.90
C ASN A 98 -9.22 8.22 -2.78
N LYS A 99 -8.41 7.88 -3.77
CA LYS A 99 -7.85 8.79 -4.77
C LYS A 99 -7.95 8.15 -6.15
N ALA A 100 -7.89 9.00 -7.16
CA ALA A 100 -7.98 8.62 -8.56
C ALA A 100 -7.16 9.58 -9.41
N VAL A 101 -6.82 9.15 -10.63
CA VAL A 101 -6.24 10.02 -11.66
C VAL A 101 -7.29 10.98 -12.22
N ASP A 102 -6.85 11.99 -12.97
CA ASP A 102 -7.77 12.93 -13.61
C ASP A 102 -8.76 12.22 -14.55
N GLY A 103 -10.03 12.61 -14.46
CA GLY A 103 -11.11 12.00 -15.24
C GLY A 103 -11.71 10.73 -14.64
N VAL A 104 -11.15 10.20 -13.54
CA VAL A 104 -11.71 9.08 -12.78
C VAL A 104 -12.18 9.56 -11.41
N GLU A 105 -13.35 9.12 -10.98
CA GLU A 105 -13.86 9.44 -9.64
C GLU A 105 -13.29 8.45 -8.60
N PRO A 106 -12.74 8.92 -7.46
CA PRO A 106 -12.34 8.02 -6.39
C PRO A 106 -13.57 7.33 -5.79
N GLU A 107 -13.41 6.13 -5.23
CA GLU A 107 -14.55 5.34 -4.74
C GLU A 107 -15.22 5.97 -3.51
N GLY A 108 -14.43 6.60 -2.65
CA GLY A 108 -14.92 7.25 -1.45
C GLY A 108 -13.82 7.54 -0.43
N VAL A 109 -14.20 8.23 0.64
CA VAL A 109 -13.30 8.57 1.74
C VAL A 109 -13.81 8.01 3.06
N ALA A 110 -12.88 7.60 3.92
CA ALA A 110 -13.17 7.13 5.27
C ALA A 110 -12.88 8.25 6.27
N ASP A 111 -13.91 8.82 6.85
CA ASP A 111 -13.77 9.74 7.98
C ASP A 111 -13.59 8.92 9.26
N LEU A 112 -12.58 9.26 10.04
CA LEU A 112 -12.22 8.54 11.26
C LEU A 112 -12.48 9.41 12.49
N THR A 113 -13.17 8.84 13.48
CA THR A 113 -13.40 9.47 14.79
C THR A 113 -12.83 8.60 15.89
N ALA A 114 -12.04 9.20 16.78
CA ALA A 114 -11.52 8.52 17.95
C ALA A 114 -12.59 8.44 19.04
N LEU A 115 -12.77 7.25 19.57
CA LEU A 115 -13.66 6.94 20.69
C LEU A 115 -12.81 6.45 21.86
N GLN A 116 -12.83 7.16 22.97
CA GLN A 116 -12.21 6.69 24.20
C GLN A 116 -13.08 5.61 24.80
N ALA A 117 -12.53 4.40 24.95
CA ALA A 117 -13.20 3.31 25.61
C ALA A 117 -12.90 3.33 27.12
N GLY A 118 -13.86 2.83 27.91
CA GLY A 118 -13.73 2.78 29.37
C GLY A 118 -12.63 1.84 29.89
N ASP A 119 -12.00 1.06 29.00
CA ASP A 119 -10.85 0.20 29.28
C ASP A 119 -9.49 0.90 29.04
N GLY A 120 -9.51 2.21 28.73
CA GLY A 120 -8.32 3.00 28.44
C GLY A 120 -7.80 2.86 27.01
N LEU A 121 -8.46 2.08 26.15
CA LEU A 121 -8.10 1.97 24.75
C LEU A 121 -8.79 3.04 23.91
N THR A 122 -8.08 3.59 22.93
CA THR A 122 -8.71 4.36 21.86
C THR A 122 -9.21 3.42 20.78
N ARG A 123 -10.48 3.54 20.41
CA ARG A 123 -11.12 2.84 19.30
C ARG A 123 -11.39 3.83 18.18
N PHE A 124 -11.30 3.38 16.93
CA PHE A 124 -11.59 4.22 15.77
C PHE A 124 -12.91 3.80 15.14
N LEU A 125 -13.84 4.75 15.03
CA LEU A 125 -15.03 4.60 14.22
C LEU A 125 -14.73 5.12 12.82
N ALA A 126 -14.88 4.26 11.82
CA ALA A 126 -14.77 4.64 10.42
C ALA A 126 -16.16 4.81 9.79
N SER A 127 -16.44 6.02 9.30
CA SER A 127 -17.62 6.32 8.49
C SER A 127 -17.19 6.53 7.05
N VAL A 128 -17.79 5.78 6.12
CA VAL A 128 -17.42 5.86 4.70
C VAL A 128 -18.40 6.75 3.96
N ARG A 129 -17.87 7.77 3.29
CA ARG A 129 -18.60 8.55 2.28
C ARG A 129 -18.15 8.10 0.91
N PHE A 130 -19.00 7.31 0.26
CA PHE A 130 -18.79 6.91 -1.14
C PHE A 130 -19.01 8.12 -2.05
N ALA A 131 -18.17 8.28 -3.07
CA ALA A 131 -18.33 9.37 -4.03
C ALA A 131 -19.52 9.09 -4.97
N SER A 132 -19.59 7.86 -5.48
CA SER A 132 -20.69 7.35 -6.29
C SER A 132 -20.95 5.85 -6.07
N GLY A 133 -21.93 5.32 -6.79
CA GLY A 133 -22.36 3.93 -6.68
C GLY A 133 -23.39 3.69 -5.56
N PRO A 134 -23.71 2.42 -5.25
CA PRO A 134 -24.79 2.06 -4.34
C PRO A 134 -24.45 2.24 -2.85
N GLY A 135 -23.21 2.62 -2.53
CA GLY A 135 -22.67 2.61 -1.17
C GLY A 135 -22.36 1.18 -0.69
N ARG A 136 -22.08 1.03 0.61
CA ARG A 136 -21.64 -0.23 1.22
C ARG A 136 -22.61 -1.38 0.88
N THR A 137 -22.10 -2.43 0.24
CA THR A 137 -22.91 -3.63 -0.03
C THR A 137 -23.33 -4.32 1.26
N ALA A 138 -24.61 -4.72 1.36
CA ALA A 138 -25.12 -5.41 2.54
C ALA A 138 -24.35 -6.70 2.83
N GLY A 139 -24.01 -6.93 4.10
CA GLY A 139 -23.29 -8.13 4.56
C GLY A 139 -21.77 -8.09 4.36
N ILE A 140 -21.21 -7.06 3.73
CA ILE A 140 -19.75 -6.92 3.62
C ILE A 140 -19.15 -6.45 4.94
N THR A 141 -17.98 -7.01 5.31
CA THR A 141 -17.22 -6.54 6.48
C THR A 141 -16.20 -5.51 6.03
N MET A 142 -16.11 -4.39 6.75
CA MET A 142 -15.05 -3.38 6.54
C MET A 142 -14.05 -3.43 7.69
N SER A 143 -12.76 -3.43 7.36
CA SER A 143 -11.65 -3.52 8.31
C SER A 143 -10.69 -2.36 8.06
N LEU A 144 -10.59 -1.46 9.04
CA LEU A 144 -9.58 -0.42 9.06
C LEU A 144 -8.20 -1.05 9.29
N ARG A 145 -7.24 -0.72 8.43
CA ARG A 145 -5.86 -1.18 8.53
C ARG A 145 -4.91 0.01 8.49
N ALA A 146 -4.08 0.11 9.50
CA ALA A 146 -2.93 1.01 9.50
C ALA A 146 -1.78 0.38 8.71
N ALA A 147 -1.02 1.16 7.98
CA ALA A 147 0.24 0.75 7.40
C ALA A 147 1.17 0.22 8.52
N PRO A 148 1.64 -1.04 8.44
CA PRO A 148 2.54 -1.60 9.45
C PRO A 148 3.88 -0.85 9.43
N ALA A 149 4.57 -0.87 10.56
CA ALA A 149 5.92 -0.32 10.65
C ALA A 149 6.92 -1.23 9.92
N LEU A 150 7.56 -0.71 8.87
CA LEU A 150 8.41 -1.50 8.00
C LEU A 150 9.77 -1.82 8.62
N ASP A 151 10.24 -1.00 9.56
CA ASP A 151 11.34 -1.33 10.47
C ASP A 151 11.11 -2.66 11.21
N SER A 152 9.89 -2.91 11.66
CA SER A 152 9.46 -4.13 12.34
C SER A 152 9.31 -5.27 11.35
N THR A 153 8.80 -4.98 10.13
CA THR A 153 8.83 -5.93 9.01
C THR A 153 10.26 -6.38 8.68
N ALA A 154 11.25 -5.49 8.72
CA ALA A 154 12.65 -5.81 8.50
C ALA A 154 13.20 -6.77 9.56
N LEU A 155 12.77 -6.64 10.82
CA LEU A 155 13.09 -7.60 11.88
C LEU A 155 12.42 -8.96 11.66
N VAL A 156 11.13 -8.97 11.31
CA VAL A 156 10.39 -10.20 11.00
C VAL A 156 11.05 -10.96 9.85
N ALA A 157 11.60 -10.26 8.85
CA ALA A 157 12.29 -10.87 7.72
C ALA A 157 13.53 -11.68 8.14
N ARG A 158 14.17 -11.35 9.27
CA ARG A 158 15.35 -12.05 9.81
C ARG A 158 15.00 -13.33 10.56
N VAL A 159 13.73 -13.54 10.92
CA VAL A 159 13.28 -14.76 11.61
C VAL A 159 13.37 -15.94 10.65
N SER A 160 13.98 -17.05 11.05
CA SER A 160 14.07 -18.23 10.19
C SER A 160 12.74 -18.98 10.13
N ALA A 161 12.50 -19.70 9.02
CA ALA A 161 11.34 -20.59 8.91
C ALA A 161 11.27 -21.61 10.06
N ALA A 162 12.43 -22.16 10.46
CA ALA A 162 12.53 -23.08 11.58
C ALA A 162 12.12 -22.43 12.91
N ALA A 163 12.51 -21.18 13.16
CA ALA A 163 12.09 -20.46 14.35
C ALA A 163 10.58 -20.23 14.39
N ILE A 164 9.95 -19.91 13.25
CA ILE A 164 8.49 -19.76 13.15
C ILE A 164 7.78 -21.09 13.44
N ILE A 165 8.28 -22.19 12.89
CA ILE A 165 7.72 -23.53 13.12
C ILE A 165 7.88 -23.95 14.58
N ASN A 166 9.06 -23.73 15.17
CA ASN A 166 9.34 -24.13 16.55
C ASN A 166 8.63 -23.25 17.58
N GLY A 167 8.33 -21.99 17.25
CA GLY A 167 7.56 -21.08 18.10
C GLY A 167 6.04 -21.24 17.98
N ALA A 168 5.55 -22.15 17.12
CA ALA A 168 4.13 -22.37 16.98
C ALA A 168 3.59 -23.21 18.14
N ASP A 169 2.83 -22.57 19.02
CA ASP A 169 2.14 -23.23 20.12
C ASP A 169 0.65 -22.92 20.10
N SER A 170 -0.16 -23.78 19.50
CA SER A 170 -1.60 -23.52 19.38
C SER A 170 -2.39 -23.72 20.66
N GLN A 171 -1.76 -24.29 21.70
CA GLN A 171 -2.41 -24.71 22.94
C GLN A 171 -1.78 -24.07 24.17
N ASP A 172 -0.82 -23.14 24.00
CA ASP A 172 -0.09 -22.49 25.11
C ASP A 172 0.46 -23.53 26.10
N LYS A 173 1.13 -24.56 25.56
CA LYS A 173 1.67 -25.69 26.34
C LYS A 173 2.80 -25.29 27.28
N ASN A 174 3.40 -24.13 27.06
CA ASN A 174 4.43 -23.56 27.92
C ASN A 174 3.87 -22.54 28.93
N ASP A 175 2.55 -22.33 28.98
CA ASP A 175 1.84 -21.45 29.92
C ASP A 175 2.42 -20.02 29.97
N ASP A 176 2.87 -19.48 28.84
CA ASP A 176 3.42 -18.12 28.75
C ASP A 176 2.37 -17.07 28.34
N GLY A 177 1.13 -17.52 28.07
CA GLY A 177 0.00 -16.68 27.68
C GLY A 177 -0.06 -16.40 26.18
N ILE A 178 0.83 -16.99 25.37
CA ILE A 178 0.91 -16.78 23.92
C ILE A 178 0.51 -18.06 23.20
N SER A 179 -0.50 -17.96 22.32
CA SER A 179 -0.89 -19.07 21.44
C SER A 179 -0.93 -18.67 19.97
N GLY A 180 -0.55 -19.60 19.08
CA GLY A 180 -0.45 -19.33 17.66
C GLY A 180 -0.30 -20.57 16.78
N ARG A 181 -0.55 -20.40 15.49
CA ARG A 181 -0.34 -21.43 14.45
C ARG A 181 0.43 -20.82 13.29
N VAL A 182 1.28 -21.62 12.64
CA VAL A 182 1.91 -21.23 11.38
C VAL A 182 0.84 -21.07 10.30
N HIS A 183 0.83 -19.93 9.61
CA HIS A 183 0.02 -19.75 8.42
C HIS A 183 0.76 -20.34 7.20
N LEU A 184 0.14 -21.30 6.52
CA LEU A 184 0.69 -21.93 5.32
C LEU A 184 -0.07 -21.47 4.09
N LEU A 185 0.62 -20.76 3.21
CA LEU A 185 0.13 -20.31 1.91
C LEU A 185 0.21 -21.47 0.93
N GLN A 186 -0.94 -21.83 0.35
CA GLN A 186 -1.01 -22.83 -0.70
C GLN A 186 -0.52 -22.22 -2.01
N VAL A 187 0.38 -22.92 -2.70
CA VAL A 187 0.90 -22.49 -3.99
C VAL A 187 0.69 -23.63 -4.99
N PRO A 188 -0.08 -23.45 -6.07
CA PRO A 188 -0.35 -24.51 -7.03
C PRO A 188 0.94 -25.11 -7.60
N GLY A 189 1.07 -26.43 -7.53
CA GLY A 189 2.25 -27.14 -8.06
C GLY A 189 3.52 -27.00 -7.23
N GLU A 190 3.49 -26.27 -6.11
CA GLU A 190 4.63 -26.08 -5.20
C GLU A 190 4.30 -26.55 -3.77
N LYS A 191 5.34 -26.66 -2.94
CA LYS A 191 5.13 -26.89 -1.50
C LYS A 191 4.55 -25.62 -0.86
N PRO A 192 3.69 -25.76 0.18
CA PRO A 192 3.18 -24.60 0.90
C PRO A 192 4.30 -23.71 1.43
N LYS A 193 4.12 -22.40 1.34
CA LYS A 193 5.07 -21.40 1.84
C LYS A 193 4.58 -20.87 3.19
N ILE A 194 5.49 -20.54 4.09
CA ILE A 194 5.12 -19.89 5.36
C ILE A 194 4.70 -18.46 5.04
N GLY A 195 3.47 -18.11 5.43
CA GLY A 195 2.98 -16.75 5.45
C GLY A 195 3.59 -15.95 6.60
N ARG A 196 4.11 -14.76 6.32
CA ARG A 196 4.92 -13.97 7.27
C ARG A 196 4.58 -12.49 7.29
N PHE A 197 4.21 -11.96 6.14
CA PHE A 197 4.11 -10.53 5.89
C PHE A 197 2.66 -10.09 5.63
N ASN A 198 2.40 -8.80 5.78
CA ASN A 198 1.07 -8.17 5.80
C ASN A 198 0.25 -8.51 7.06
N TRP A 199 -0.85 -7.80 7.28
CA TRP A 199 -1.74 -7.95 8.46
C TRP A 199 -2.27 -9.35 8.73
N LYS A 200 -2.39 -10.19 7.69
CA LYS A 200 -2.93 -11.55 7.80
C LYS A 200 -1.91 -12.63 7.43
N ALA A 201 -0.62 -12.27 7.44
CA ALA A 201 0.47 -13.17 7.03
C ALA A 201 0.30 -13.73 5.60
N THR A 202 -0.36 -13.01 4.70
CA THR A 202 -0.71 -13.50 3.35
C THR A 202 0.41 -13.41 2.32
N ALA A 203 1.59 -12.91 2.71
CA ALA A 203 2.78 -12.83 1.88
C ALA A 203 3.93 -13.64 2.51
N ALA A 204 4.67 -14.41 1.70
CA ALA A 204 5.76 -15.26 2.18
C ALA A 204 7.10 -14.52 2.24
N ARG A 205 7.30 -13.56 1.33
CA ARG A 205 8.51 -12.77 1.17
C ARG A 205 8.21 -11.28 1.22
N VAL A 206 9.25 -10.46 1.45
CA VAL A 206 9.14 -9.00 1.41
C VAL A 206 8.76 -8.55 -0.01
N GLU A 207 9.27 -9.22 -1.05
CA GLU A 207 8.90 -8.97 -2.44
C GLU A 207 7.40 -9.14 -2.69
N ASP A 208 6.79 -10.17 -2.08
CA ASP A 208 5.36 -10.40 -2.23
C ASP A 208 4.56 -9.28 -1.52
N GLN A 209 5.04 -8.78 -0.38
CA GLN A 209 4.44 -7.61 0.30
C GLN A 209 4.58 -6.35 -0.56
N VAL A 210 5.76 -6.09 -1.11
CA VAL A 210 6.04 -4.92 -1.96
C VAL A 210 5.18 -4.96 -3.22
N ALA A 211 5.15 -6.08 -3.94
CA ALA A 211 4.33 -6.22 -5.15
C ALA A 211 2.84 -6.05 -4.84
N ASN A 212 2.35 -6.60 -3.72
CA ASN A 212 0.97 -6.39 -3.29
C ASN A 212 0.68 -4.91 -2.98
N ALA A 213 1.56 -4.21 -2.26
CA ALA A 213 1.36 -2.81 -1.92
C ALA A 213 1.38 -1.91 -3.18
N LEU A 214 2.31 -2.15 -4.09
CA LEU A 214 2.37 -1.45 -5.39
C LEU A 214 1.04 -1.57 -6.14
N TRP A 215 0.46 -2.78 -6.20
CA TRP A 215 -0.76 -3.00 -6.96
C TRP A 215 -2.03 -2.54 -6.22
N PHE A 216 -2.23 -2.96 -4.97
CA PHE A 216 -3.44 -2.61 -4.23
C PHE A 216 -3.49 -1.15 -3.78
N ASP A 217 -2.35 -0.57 -3.38
CA ASP A 217 -2.35 0.75 -2.72
C ASP A 217 -1.98 1.88 -3.69
N MET A 218 -1.32 1.55 -4.81
CA MET A 218 -0.80 2.53 -5.79
C MET A 218 -1.24 2.24 -7.24
N GLY A 219 -1.81 1.07 -7.52
CA GLY A 219 -2.23 0.66 -8.86
C GLY A 219 -1.09 0.36 -9.84
N LEU A 220 0.14 0.14 -9.33
CA LEU A 220 1.34 -0.13 -10.13
C LEU A 220 1.52 -1.62 -10.41
N THR A 221 1.89 -1.95 -11.65
CA THR A 221 2.04 -3.31 -12.15
C THR A 221 3.41 -3.93 -11.87
N SER A 222 3.44 -5.25 -11.79
CA SER A 222 4.66 -6.06 -11.61
C SER A 222 4.45 -7.46 -12.21
N PRO A 223 5.47 -8.32 -12.38
CA PRO A 223 5.25 -9.68 -12.90
C PRO A 223 4.25 -10.49 -12.06
N ALA A 224 4.16 -10.21 -10.76
CA ALA A 224 3.18 -10.82 -9.87
C ALA A 224 1.76 -10.26 -10.05
N HIS A 225 1.64 -9.01 -10.49
CA HIS A 225 0.38 -8.30 -10.72
C HIS A 225 0.45 -7.50 -12.04
N PRO A 226 0.34 -8.17 -13.20
CA PRO A 226 0.56 -7.53 -14.50
C PRO A 226 -0.67 -6.76 -15.02
N ALA A 227 -1.78 -6.82 -14.31
CA ALA A 227 -3.05 -6.24 -14.73
C ALA A 227 -3.10 -4.73 -14.43
N PRO A 228 -3.07 -3.84 -15.45
CA PRO A 228 -2.98 -2.38 -15.26
C PRO A 228 -4.26 -1.77 -14.69
N GLN A 229 -5.38 -2.48 -14.78
CA GLN A 229 -6.63 -2.03 -14.18
C GLN A 229 -6.59 -2.02 -12.65
N GLY A 230 -5.56 -2.57 -12.00
CA GLY A 230 -5.48 -2.56 -10.54
C GLY A 230 -6.74 -3.14 -9.90
N GLU A 231 -7.24 -2.44 -8.88
CA GLU A 231 -8.47 -2.78 -8.17
C GLU A 231 -9.75 -2.33 -8.88
N CYS A 232 -9.72 -1.76 -10.11
CA CYS A 232 -10.93 -1.36 -10.84
C CYS A 232 -11.89 -2.55 -10.99
N PRO A 233 -13.07 -2.54 -10.33
CA PRO A 233 -14.06 -3.59 -10.48
C PRO A 233 -14.73 -3.50 -11.85
N SER A 234 -15.34 -4.59 -12.30
CA SER A 234 -16.03 -4.66 -13.61
C SER A 234 -17.19 -3.66 -13.80
N ARG A 235 -17.59 -2.97 -12.73
CA ARG A 235 -18.66 -1.97 -12.72
C ARG A 235 -18.18 -0.52 -12.74
N GLN A 236 -16.87 -0.28 -12.70
CA GLN A 236 -16.29 1.05 -12.79
C GLN A 236 -15.73 1.26 -14.19
N TYR A 237 -16.61 1.61 -15.14
CA TYR A 237 -16.25 1.71 -16.55
C TYR A 237 -15.16 2.76 -16.81
N ASP A 238 -15.29 3.95 -16.24
CA ASP A 238 -14.31 5.04 -16.41
C ASP A 238 -12.94 4.65 -15.83
N CYS A 239 -12.91 3.92 -14.71
CA CYS A 239 -11.68 3.37 -14.10
C CYS A 239 -10.99 2.38 -15.04
N LEU A 240 -11.77 1.45 -15.60
CA LEU A 240 -11.26 0.46 -16.56
C LEU A 240 -10.77 1.11 -17.84
N GLU A 241 -11.47 2.13 -18.35
CA GLU A 241 -11.06 2.89 -19.53
C GLU A 241 -9.74 3.63 -19.28
N ALA A 242 -9.62 4.31 -18.13
CA ALA A 242 -8.42 5.04 -17.74
C ALA A 242 -7.20 4.13 -17.50
N SER A 243 -7.41 2.85 -17.21
CA SER A 243 -6.31 1.87 -17.12
C SER A 243 -5.58 1.67 -18.45
N GLY A 244 -6.24 1.99 -19.57
CA GLY A 244 -5.70 1.91 -20.90
C GLY A 244 -5.26 0.50 -21.31
N ASN A 245 -4.54 0.43 -22.44
CA ASN A 245 -3.72 -0.73 -22.77
C ASN A 245 -2.27 -0.34 -22.47
N GLN A 246 -1.57 -1.15 -21.68
CA GLN A 246 -0.14 -0.94 -21.46
C GLN A 246 0.62 -1.05 -22.80
N PRO A 247 1.48 -0.07 -23.14
CA PRO A 247 2.35 -0.15 -24.30
C PRO A 247 3.17 -1.46 -24.28
N PRO A 248 3.39 -2.15 -25.42
CA PRO A 248 4.09 -3.43 -25.45
C PRO A 248 5.53 -3.40 -24.91
N ASP A 249 6.15 -2.22 -24.83
CA ASP A 249 7.55 -1.98 -24.45
C ASP A 249 7.77 -1.76 -22.95
N LEU A 250 6.72 -1.46 -22.18
CA LEU A 250 6.71 -1.54 -20.71
C LEU A 250 5.76 -2.67 -20.30
N ALA A 251 6.29 -3.90 -20.22
CA ALA A 251 5.46 -5.04 -19.83
C ALA A 251 4.81 -4.83 -18.45
N VAL A 252 5.48 -4.10 -17.54
CA VAL A 252 5.06 -3.74 -16.17
C VAL A 252 5.82 -2.51 -15.65
N ASP A 253 5.25 -1.80 -14.67
CA ASP A 253 5.86 -0.62 -14.01
C ASP A 253 7.07 -1.00 -13.15
N PHE A 254 6.99 -2.14 -12.48
CA PHE A 254 8.04 -2.67 -11.60
C PHE A 254 8.45 -4.08 -12.05
N ASP A 255 9.55 -4.17 -12.79
CA ASP A 255 10.19 -5.45 -13.09
C ASP A 255 10.79 -6.12 -11.83
N GLU A 256 11.29 -7.35 -11.99
CA GLU A 256 11.89 -8.11 -10.89
C GLU A 256 13.07 -7.37 -10.22
N THR A 257 13.86 -6.61 -10.99
CA THR A 257 15.01 -5.87 -10.47
C THR A 257 14.55 -4.70 -9.60
N ARG A 258 13.52 -3.96 -10.01
CA ARG A 258 12.94 -2.87 -9.22
C ARG A 258 12.28 -3.40 -7.95
N ILE A 259 11.54 -4.52 -8.04
CA ILE A 259 10.94 -5.18 -6.85
C ILE A 259 12.02 -5.61 -5.87
N ALA A 260 13.09 -6.27 -6.33
CA ALA A 260 14.20 -6.68 -5.49
C ALA A 260 14.89 -5.47 -4.83
N THR A 261 15.20 -4.44 -5.63
CA THR A 261 15.85 -3.21 -5.18
C THR A 261 15.04 -2.49 -4.09
N LEU A 262 13.72 -2.37 -4.26
CA LEU A 262 12.84 -1.78 -3.25
C LEU A 262 12.71 -2.67 -2.01
N SER A 263 12.63 -4.00 -2.19
CA SER A 263 12.57 -4.96 -1.09
C SER A 263 13.83 -4.95 -0.23
N ASP A 264 15.00 -4.80 -0.84
CA ASP A 264 16.26 -4.66 -0.12
C ASP A 264 16.32 -3.37 0.68
N HIS A 265 15.76 -2.28 0.14
CA HIS A 265 15.60 -1.07 0.95
C HIS A 265 14.70 -1.32 2.18
N VAL A 266 13.56 -2.00 2.02
CA VAL A 266 12.68 -2.35 3.15
C VAL A 266 13.44 -3.19 4.19
N ARG A 267 14.22 -4.18 3.78
CA ARG A 267 15.06 -4.99 4.68
C ARG A 267 16.16 -4.20 5.38
N SER A 268 16.63 -3.13 4.75
CA SER A 268 17.68 -2.25 5.27
C SER A 268 17.18 -1.23 6.29
N LEU A 269 15.86 -1.03 6.42
CA LEU A 269 15.30 -0.07 7.35
C LEU A 269 15.75 -0.41 8.77
N ALA A 270 16.43 0.57 9.38
CA ALA A 270 16.88 0.46 10.76
C ALA A 270 15.67 0.51 11.68
N VAL A 271 15.73 -0.24 12.79
CA VAL A 271 14.85 0.02 13.93
C VAL A 271 15.14 1.45 14.39
N PRO A 272 14.15 2.36 14.43
CA PRO A 272 14.35 3.67 15.01
C PRO A 272 14.98 3.49 16.39
N PRO A 273 15.98 4.29 16.78
CA PRO A 273 16.43 4.30 18.15
C PRO A 273 15.20 4.49 19.05
N THR A 274 15.15 3.79 20.19
CA THR A 274 14.10 3.97 21.19
C THR A 274 13.89 5.45 21.41
N ILE A 275 12.73 5.97 21.02
CA ILE A 275 12.33 7.34 21.36
C ILE A 275 12.27 7.34 22.89
N PRO A 276 13.15 8.08 23.60
CA PRO A 276 13.04 8.19 25.05
C PRO A 276 11.66 8.74 25.39
N GLU A 277 11.02 8.16 26.41
CA GLU A 277 9.72 8.60 26.94
C GLU A 277 9.68 10.09 27.26
#